data_AF-E6KL23-F1
#
_entry.id   AF-E6KL23-F1
#
_cell.length_a   1.000
_cell.length_b   1.000
_cell.length_c   1.000
_cell.angle_alpha   90.00
_cell.angle_beta   90.00
_cell.angle_gamma   90.00
#
_symmetry.space_group_name_H-M   'P 1'
#
loop_
_entity.id
_entity.type
_entity.pdbx_description
1 polymer ?
#
loop_
_entity_poly.entity_id
_entity_poly.type
_entity_poly.pdbx_seq_one_letter_code
_entity_poly.pdbx_strand_id
1 'polypeptide(L)'
;MDMVRSKYSWEEVSQFNRIRQNGTLWEKDGQYFYVQEEGTVFSELVVYDMSKKLFDMLVNEIKSEDDIRHTLMYGTWPMTVAGCHRPTMLIAYPELQKNYSNEQLAEILPVGEKQWLNWRGRLPERYRRFRH
;
A
#
# COMPACT_ATOMS: atom_id res chain seq x y z
N MET A 1 5.70 -9.71 -6.20
CA MET A 1 4.39 -9.51 -5.56
C MET A 1 4.32 -10.54 -4.45
N ASP A 2 4.29 -10.10 -3.19
CA ASP A 2 4.42 -10.98 -2.01
C ASP A 2 3.07 -11.62 -1.59
N MET A 3 2.17 -11.73 -2.56
CA MET A 3 0.84 -12.32 -2.45
C MET A 3 0.54 -13.11 -3.73
N VAL A 4 0.00 -14.31 -3.55
CA VAL A 4 -0.38 -15.22 -4.64
C VAL A 4 -1.80 -15.71 -4.37
N ARG A 5 -2.62 -15.87 -5.42
CA ARG A 5 -3.98 -16.40 -5.26
C ARG A 5 -3.88 -17.79 -4.63
N SER A 6 -4.55 -17.98 -3.50
CA SER A 6 -4.48 -19.20 -2.71
C SER A 6 -5.18 -20.34 -3.43
N LYS A 7 -4.86 -21.56 -3.00
CA LYS A 7 -5.60 -22.77 -3.39
C LYS A 7 -6.87 -22.97 -2.57
N TYR A 8 -6.97 -22.31 -1.42
CA TYR A 8 -8.14 -22.41 -0.54
C TYR A 8 -9.29 -21.53 -1.05
N SER A 9 -10.52 -22.01 -0.88
CA SER A 9 -11.73 -21.22 -1.11
C SER A 9 -12.07 -20.36 0.12
N TRP A 10 -12.97 -19.39 -0.06
CA TRP A 10 -13.50 -18.61 1.05
C TRP A 10 -14.18 -19.50 2.10
N GLU A 11 -14.95 -20.50 1.67
CA GLU A 11 -15.65 -21.43 2.57
C GLU A 11 -14.66 -22.14 3.50
N GLU A 12 -13.50 -22.55 2.98
CA GLU A 12 -12.43 -23.15 3.77
C GLU A 12 -11.78 -22.14 4.73
N VAL A 13 -11.37 -20.97 4.21
CA VAL A 13 -10.69 -19.94 5.02
C VAL A 13 -11.59 -19.35 6.10
N SER A 14 -12.90 -19.30 5.88
CA SER A 14 -13.87 -18.80 6.87
C SER A 14 -13.88 -19.59 8.18
N GLN A 15 -13.35 -20.82 8.17
CA GLN A 15 -13.21 -21.68 9.34
C GLN A 15 -11.87 -21.48 10.08
N PHE A 16 -10.96 -20.67 9.54
CA PHE A 16 -9.64 -20.41 10.12
C PHE A 16 -9.71 -19.31 11.20
N ASN A 17 -8.57 -18.98 11.82
CA ASN A 17 -8.51 -17.95 12.85
C ASN A 17 -8.62 -16.56 12.21
N ARG A 18 -9.69 -15.83 12.52
CA ARG A 18 -9.85 -14.43 12.10
C ARG A 18 -9.00 -13.50 12.96
N ILE A 19 -8.07 -12.77 12.35
CA ILE A 19 -7.14 -11.88 13.08
C ILE A 19 -7.73 -10.47 13.26
N ARG A 20 -8.29 -9.87 12.20
CA ARG A 20 -8.88 -8.51 12.26
C ARG A 20 -10.41 -8.55 12.26
N GLN A 21 -11.03 -7.62 12.99
CA GLN A 21 -12.49 -7.52 13.09
C GLN A 21 -13.19 -7.22 11.75
N ASN A 22 -12.51 -6.55 10.81
CA ASN A 22 -13.03 -6.28 9.47
C ASN A 22 -13.05 -7.52 8.55
N GLY A 23 -12.52 -8.67 8.99
CA GLY A 23 -12.67 -9.96 8.32
C GLY A 23 -11.79 -10.18 7.09
N THR A 24 -10.78 -9.33 6.85
CA THR A 24 -9.90 -9.46 5.69
C THR A 24 -8.66 -10.32 5.96
N LEU A 25 -8.29 -10.55 7.22
CA LEU A 25 -7.04 -11.22 7.58
C LEU A 25 -7.27 -12.48 8.44
N TRP A 26 -6.71 -13.60 7.99
CA TRP A 26 -6.93 -14.93 8.56
C TRP A 26 -5.61 -15.67 8.74
N GLU A 27 -5.58 -16.63 9.66
CA GLU A 27 -4.39 -17.44 9.96
C GLU A 27 -4.73 -18.90 10.21
N LYS A 28 -3.84 -19.77 9.74
CA LYS A 28 -3.85 -21.20 10.02
C LYS A 28 -2.43 -21.73 10.02
N ASP A 29 -2.04 -22.40 11.11
CA ASP A 29 -0.75 -23.09 11.24
C ASP A 29 0.46 -22.21 10.88
N GLY A 30 0.42 -20.92 11.23
CA GLY A 30 1.48 -19.95 10.93
C GLY A 30 1.50 -19.44 9.48
N GLN A 31 0.50 -19.79 8.68
CA GLN A 31 0.25 -19.22 7.35
C GLN A 31 -0.80 -18.12 7.44
N TYR A 32 -0.62 -17.05 6.66
CA TYR A 32 -1.50 -15.89 6.67
C TYR A 32 -2.25 -15.78 5.36
N PHE A 33 -3.52 -15.43 5.44
CA PHE A 33 -4.41 -15.31 4.28
C PHE A 33 -5.09 -13.94 4.28
N TYR A 34 -5.19 -13.36 3.09
CA TYR A 34 -5.94 -12.13 2.87
C TYR A 34 -7.15 -12.42 1.98
N VAL A 35 -8.31 -11.98 2.41
CA VAL A 35 -9.57 -12.16 1.68
C VAL A 35 -10.05 -10.81 1.19
N GLN A 36 -10.36 -10.75 -0.11
CA GLN A 36 -10.91 -9.57 -0.75
C GLN A 36 -12.03 -9.93 -1.70
N GLU A 37 -13.03 -9.07 -1.75
CA GLU A 37 -14.08 -9.12 -2.76
C GLU A 37 -13.56 -8.56 -4.09
N GLU A 38 -13.66 -9.35 -5.15
CA GLU A 38 -13.26 -8.99 -6.51
C GLU A 38 -14.40 -9.21 -7.50
N GLY A 39 -14.45 -8.38 -8.54
CA GLY A 39 -15.48 -8.44 -9.57
C GLY A 39 -16.28 -7.14 -9.67
N THR A 40 -16.59 -6.75 -10.90
CA THR A 40 -17.26 -5.47 -11.20
C THR A 40 -18.77 -5.60 -11.37
N VAL A 41 -19.27 -6.79 -11.71
CA VAL A 41 -20.69 -7.07 -11.98
C VAL A 41 -21.20 -8.19 -11.08
N PHE A 42 -20.40 -9.23 -10.88
CA PHE A 42 -20.60 -10.25 -9.86
C PHE A 42 -19.35 -10.31 -9.02
N SER A 43 -19.50 -10.08 -7.73
CA SER A 43 -18.40 -10.15 -6.80
C SER A 43 -18.19 -11.56 -6.26
N GLU A 44 -16.94 -11.98 -6.18
CA GLU A 44 -16.50 -13.21 -5.53
C GLU A 44 -15.48 -12.89 -4.43
N LEU A 45 -15.47 -13.68 -3.37
CA LEU A 45 -14.44 -13.59 -2.34
C LEU A 45 -13.21 -14.38 -2.80
N VAL A 46 -12.12 -13.66 -3.04
CA VAL A 46 -10.84 -14.22 -3.47
C VAL A 46 -9.90 -14.30 -2.26
N VAL A 47 -9.25 -15.46 -2.13
CA VAL A 47 -8.28 -15.72 -1.08
C VAL A 47 -6.86 -15.61 -1.64
N TYR A 48 -5.99 -14.92 -0.91
CA TYR A 48 -4.59 -14.76 -1.22
C TYR A 48 -3.71 -15.31 -0.10
N ASP A 49 -2.70 -16.10 -0.47
CA ASP A 49 -1.60 -16.45 0.43
C ASP A 49 -0.75 -15.20 0.67
N MET A 50 -0.56 -14.82 1.95
CA MET A 50 0.16 -13.63 2.35
C MET A 50 1.47 -14.00 3.05
N SER A 51 2.57 -13.36 2.63
CA SER A 51 3.85 -13.52 3.32
C SER A 51 3.81 -12.97 4.76
N LYS A 52 4.56 -13.61 5.67
CA LYS A 52 4.73 -13.11 7.04
C LYS A 52 5.23 -11.66 7.09
N LYS A 53 6.15 -11.30 6.19
CA LYS A 53 6.67 -9.92 6.10
C LYS A 53 5.55 -8.92 5.86
N LEU A 54 4.65 -9.22 4.92
CA LEU A 54 3.55 -8.32 4.61
C LEU A 54 2.49 -8.29 5.71
N PHE A 55 2.22 -9.44 6.33
CA PHE A 55 1.40 -9.52 7.53
C PHE A 55 1.94 -8.62 8.66
N ASP A 56 3.23 -8.72 8.97
CA ASP A 56 3.89 -7.89 9.98
C ASP A 56 3.78 -6.40 9.62
N MET A 57 3.90 -6.03 8.33
CA MET A 57 3.72 -4.64 7.89
C MET A 57 2.30 -4.13 8.11
N LEU A 58 1.27 -4.96 7.93
CA LEU A 58 -0.13 -4.59 8.19
C LEU A 58 -0.42 -4.48 9.69
N VAL A 59 0.07 -5.42 10.50
CA VAL A 59 -0.12 -5.41 11.97
C VAL A 59 0.56 -4.19 12.60
N ASN A 60 1.76 -3.83 12.12
CA ASN A 60 2.49 -2.66 12.60
C ASN A 60 2.09 -1.35 11.89
N GLU A 61 1.00 -1.35 11.10
CA GLU A 61 0.47 -0.18 10.38
C GLU A 61 1.48 0.52 9.44
N ILE A 62 2.53 -0.20 9.02
CA ILE A 62 3.51 0.25 8.01
C ILE A 62 2.85 0.27 6.61
N LYS A 63 1.90 -0.63 6.39
CA LYS A 63 1.02 -0.67 5.21
C LYS A 63 -0.43 -0.75 5.64
N SER A 64 -1.29 -0.20 4.80
CA SER A 64 -2.74 -0.26 4.94
C SER A 64 -3.34 -1.34 4.05
N GLU A 65 -4.57 -1.74 4.34
CA GLU A 65 -5.33 -2.65 3.46
C GLU A 65 -5.62 -2.02 2.10
N ASP A 66 -5.75 -0.70 2.03
CA ASP A 66 -5.87 -0.01 0.74
C ASP A 66 -4.58 -0.10 -0.08
N ASP A 67 -3.41 -0.13 0.59
CA ASP A 67 -2.15 -0.40 -0.10
C ASP A 67 -2.10 -1.82 -0.68
N ILE A 68 -2.69 -2.80 0.03
CA ILE A 68 -2.86 -4.16 -0.48
C ILE A 68 -3.78 -4.19 -1.69
N ARG A 69 -4.98 -3.61 -1.58
CA ARG A 69 -5.98 -3.56 -2.67
C ARG A 69 -5.41 -2.91 -3.92
N HIS A 70 -4.71 -1.79 -3.77
CA HIS A 70 -4.03 -1.12 -4.89
C HIS A 70 -2.98 -2.03 -5.52
N THR A 71 -2.19 -2.74 -4.71
CA THR A 71 -1.17 -3.65 -5.21
C THR A 71 -1.78 -4.84 -5.96
N LEU A 72 -2.88 -5.40 -5.45
CA LEU A 72 -3.63 -6.47 -6.13
C LEU A 72 -4.23 -6.00 -7.46
N MET A 73 -4.84 -4.81 -7.49
CA MET A 73 -5.49 -4.26 -8.68
C MET A 73 -4.51 -3.78 -9.76
N TYR A 74 -3.39 -3.15 -9.37
CA TYR A 74 -2.47 -2.50 -10.31
C TYR A 74 -1.09 -3.16 -10.40
N GLY A 75 -0.82 -4.20 -9.61
CA GLY A 75 0.47 -4.90 -9.59
C GLY A 75 1.63 -4.11 -8.97
N THR A 76 1.36 -2.93 -8.43
CA THR A 76 2.38 -2.04 -7.84
C THR A 76 1.94 -1.53 -6.49
N TRP A 77 2.86 -1.45 -5.52
CA TRP A 77 2.62 -0.74 -4.27
C TRP A 77 2.21 0.70 -4.59
N PRO A 78 1.12 1.22 -4.01
CA PRO A 78 0.88 2.65 -4.09
C PRO A 78 2.04 3.35 -3.41
N MET A 79 2.36 4.53 -3.92
CA MET A 79 3.47 5.31 -3.42
C MET A 79 3.10 5.98 -2.08
N THR A 80 2.27 5.37 -1.24
CA THR A 80 1.77 5.99 0.00
C THR A 80 2.88 6.09 1.05
N VAL A 81 3.15 7.32 1.50
CA VAL A 81 4.03 7.64 2.64
C VAL A 81 3.36 8.75 3.44
N ALA A 82 3.30 8.62 4.78
CA ALA A 82 2.62 9.57 5.68
C ALA A 82 1.23 10.05 5.18
N GLY A 83 0.43 9.13 4.61
CA GLY A 83 -0.89 9.41 4.02
C GLY A 83 -0.87 10.05 2.62
N CYS A 84 0.28 10.46 2.10
CA CYS A 84 0.41 10.98 0.73
C CYS A 84 0.53 9.84 -0.29
N HIS A 85 -0.53 9.62 -1.06
CA HIS A 85 -0.61 8.54 -2.05
C HIS A 85 0.36 8.71 -3.24
N ARG A 86 0.84 9.94 -3.49
CA ARG A 86 1.76 10.27 -4.59
C ARG A 86 2.81 11.30 -4.14
N PRO A 87 3.88 10.89 -3.45
CA PRO A 87 4.97 11.76 -3.00
C PRO A 87 5.59 12.55 -4.15
N THR A 88 5.69 11.94 -5.34
CA THR A 88 6.15 12.59 -6.56
C THR A 88 5.26 13.75 -7.02
N MET A 89 3.98 13.78 -6.64
CA MET A 89 3.12 14.96 -6.86
C MET A 89 3.57 16.17 -6.05
N LEU A 90 4.09 15.97 -4.83
CA LEU A 90 4.66 17.06 -4.03
C LEU A 90 6.00 17.56 -4.60
N ILE A 91 6.65 16.75 -5.43
CA ILE A 91 7.84 17.16 -6.19
C ILE A 91 7.45 17.92 -7.46
N ALA A 92 6.46 17.44 -8.21
CA ALA A 92 5.96 18.12 -9.41
C ALA A 92 5.26 19.46 -9.09
N TYR A 93 4.48 19.47 -8.02
CA TYR A 93 3.61 20.56 -7.59
C TYR A 93 3.90 20.91 -6.12
N PRO A 94 5.04 21.56 -5.84
CA PRO A 94 5.48 21.87 -4.47
C PRO A 94 4.47 22.70 -3.65
N GLU A 95 3.61 23.48 -4.29
CA GLU A 95 2.49 24.20 -3.69
C GLU A 95 1.51 23.32 -2.92
N LEU A 96 1.44 22.01 -3.23
CA LEU A 96 0.60 21.05 -2.51
C LEU A 96 1.18 20.70 -1.14
N GLN A 97 2.48 20.96 -0.91
CA GLN A 97 3.14 20.70 0.38
C GLN A 97 2.51 21.48 1.53
N LYS A 98 1.89 22.65 1.24
CA LYS A 98 1.17 23.46 2.23
C LYS A 98 0.01 22.74 2.93
N ASN A 99 -0.46 21.62 2.37
CA ASN A 99 -1.55 20.83 2.92
C ASN A 99 -1.06 19.77 3.95
N TYR A 100 0.24 19.74 4.24
CA TYR A 100 0.88 18.75 5.10
C TYR A 100 1.66 19.43 6.22
N SER A 101 1.80 18.75 7.36
CA SER A 101 2.68 19.21 8.43
C SER A 101 4.15 19.06 8.06
N ASN A 102 5.03 19.77 8.77
CA ASN A 102 6.48 19.65 8.54
C ASN A 102 6.98 18.22 8.80
N GLU A 103 6.44 17.53 9.80
CA GLU A 103 6.76 16.13 10.11
C GLU A 103 6.35 15.21 8.95
N GLN A 104 5.13 15.35 8.43
CA GLN A 104 4.67 14.57 7.28
C GLN A 104 5.56 14.83 6.05
N LEU A 105 5.91 16.09 5.79
CA LEU A 105 6.79 16.44 4.66
C LEU A 105 8.20 15.88 4.81
N ALA A 106 8.74 15.83 6.04
CA ALA A 106 10.05 15.23 6.30
C ALA A 106 10.09 13.75 5.93
N GLU A 107 8.97 13.04 6.08
CA GLU A 107 8.84 11.64 5.68
C GLU A 107 8.56 11.47 4.17
N ILE A 108 7.65 12.29 3.61
CA ILE A 108 7.17 12.15 2.23
C ILE A 108 8.22 12.58 1.20
N LEU A 109 8.85 13.75 1.41
CA LEU A 109 9.67 14.39 0.38
C LEU A 109 10.88 13.56 -0.02
N PRO A 110 11.67 12.96 0.89
CA PRO A 110 12.81 12.12 0.49
C PRO A 110 12.40 10.94 -0.41
N VAL A 111 11.23 10.35 -0.15
CA VAL A 111 10.70 9.25 -0.97
C VAL A 111 10.30 9.77 -2.35
N GLY A 112 9.59 10.89 -2.41
CA GLY A 112 9.22 11.55 -3.66
C GLY A 112 10.44 11.95 -4.50
N GLU A 113 11.46 12.55 -3.88
CA GLU A 113 12.70 12.95 -4.53
C GLU A 113 13.46 11.75 -5.09
N LYS A 114 13.63 10.67 -4.30
CA LYS A 114 14.29 9.43 -4.75
C LYS A 114 13.57 8.82 -5.95
N GLN A 115 12.24 8.72 -5.90
CA GLN A 115 11.45 8.19 -7.01
C GLN A 115 11.56 9.08 -8.26
N TRP A 116 11.50 10.40 -8.08
CA TRP A 116 11.63 11.35 -9.18
C TRP A 116 13.01 11.26 -9.84
N LEU A 117 14.08 11.18 -9.05
CA LEU A 117 15.44 11.03 -9.56
C LEU A 117 15.62 9.71 -10.32
N ASN A 118 15.08 8.61 -9.80
CA ASN A 118 15.11 7.32 -10.50
C ASN A 118 14.41 7.37 -11.86
N TRP A 119 13.32 8.15 -11.98
CA TRP A 119 12.56 8.24 -13.23
C TRP A 119 13.09 9.30 -14.22
N ARG A 120 13.50 10.47 -13.71
CA ARG A 120 13.79 11.67 -14.52
C ARG A 120 15.24 12.12 -14.46
N GLY A 121 16.08 11.52 -13.60
CA GLY A 121 17.50 11.83 -13.44
C GLY A 121 17.81 13.18 -12.77
N ARG A 122 16.84 14.09 -12.66
CA ARG A 122 16.99 15.40 -12.01
C ARG A 122 15.68 15.92 -11.42
N LEU A 123 15.78 16.63 -10.29
CA LEU A 123 14.62 17.29 -9.67
C LEU A 123 14.12 18.49 -10.50
N PRO A 124 12.80 18.77 -10.49
CA PRO A 124 12.24 19.92 -11.21
C PRO A 124 12.86 21.21 -10.70
N GLU A 125 13.14 22.14 -11.60
CA GLU A 125 13.68 23.45 -11.22
C GLU A 125 12.72 24.24 -10.32
N ARG A 126 11.42 24.13 -10.59
CA ARG A 126 10.36 24.72 -9.76
C ARG A 126 10.38 24.20 -8.32
N TYR A 127 10.60 22.89 -8.15
CA TYR A 127 10.74 22.26 -6.84
C TYR A 127 11.97 22.77 -6.09
N ARG A 128 13.12 22.81 -6.78
CA ARG A 128 14.38 23.32 -6.21
C ARG A 128 14.25 24.76 -5.73
N ARG A 129 13.55 25.62 -6.50
CA ARG A 129 13.29 27.02 -6.12
C ARG A 129 12.29 27.20 -4.99
N PHE A 130 11.41 26.23 -4.74
CA PHE A 130 10.42 26.32 -3.67
C PHE A 130 10.98 25.96 -2.28
N ARG A 131 12.06 25.17 -2.24
CA ARG A 131 12.73 24.74 -1.00
C ARG A 131 13.78 25.73 -0.48
N HIS A 132 14.07 26.80 -1.23
CA HIS A 132 15.00 27.87 -0.88
C HIS A 132 14.25 29.19 -0.75
#